data_AF-A0AAN8YIG2-F1
#
_entry.id   AF-A0AAN8YIG2-F1
#
_cell.length_a   1.000
_cell.length_b   1.000
_cell.length_c   1.000
_cell.angle_alpha   90.00
_cell.angle_beta   90.00
_cell.angle_gamma   90.00
#
_symmetry.space_group_name_H-M   'P 1'
#
loop_
_entity.id
_entity.type
_entity.pdbx_description
1 polymer ?
#
loop_
_entity_poly.entity_id
_entity_poly.type
_entity_poly.pdbx_seq_one_letter_code
_entity_poly.pdbx_strand_id
1 'polypeptide(L)'
;MNHEFRKMKNAFRKNKVESDPPPPLLTGHQIWERISQLPKVTEASPSRLPGYGVEHNWTKQSIFWELPYWKDNMLRHNLNVMHIEKNYFDHLFNTVMDVKGKTKDNPKARMDIKEYCRRKELWLQEL
;
A
#
# COMPACT_ATOMS: atom_id res chain seq x y z
N MET A 1 8.76 19.05 5.28
CA MET A 1 8.03 18.85 6.55
C MET A 1 6.77 19.71 6.67
N ASN A 2 6.71 20.90 6.08
CA ASN A 2 5.50 21.76 6.08
C ASN A 2 4.53 21.38 4.95
N HIS A 3 3.90 20.22 5.05
CA HIS A 3 2.82 19.84 4.14
C HIS A 3 1.50 19.91 4.91
N GLU A 4 0.54 20.72 4.48
CA GLU A 4 -0.70 21.01 5.23
C GLU A 4 -1.44 19.73 5.63
N PHE A 5 -1.49 18.76 4.72
CA PHE A 5 -2.17 17.50 4.94
C PHE A 5 -1.57 16.63 6.06
N ARG A 6 -0.30 16.83 6.46
CA ARG A 6 0.31 16.11 7.58
C ARG A 6 -0.23 16.54 8.94
N LYS A 7 -0.65 17.81 9.04
CA LYS A 7 -1.22 18.42 10.27
C LYS A 7 -2.74 18.19 10.37
N MET A 8 -3.37 17.74 9.29
CA MET A 8 -4.80 17.52 9.22
C MET A 8 -5.20 16.20 9.88
N LYS A 9 -5.69 16.27 11.12
CA LYS A 9 -6.20 15.13 11.92
C LYS A 9 -7.28 14.29 11.24
N ASN A 10 -7.92 14.83 10.20
CA ASN A 10 -9.14 14.27 9.62
C ASN A 10 -9.06 14.02 8.10
N ALA A 11 -8.00 14.46 7.42
CA ALA A 11 -7.95 14.39 5.95
C ALA A 11 -7.51 13.02 5.42
N PHE A 12 -6.66 12.30 6.15
CA PHE A 12 -6.08 11.03 5.71
C PHE A 12 -6.51 9.83 6.56
N ARG A 13 -6.29 9.91 7.87
CA ARG A 13 -6.72 8.87 8.82
C ARG A 13 -7.39 9.54 10.00
N LYS A 14 -8.58 9.04 10.38
CA LYS A 14 -9.40 9.60 11.46
C LYS A 14 -8.56 9.78 12.74
N ASN A 15 -8.50 11.01 13.23
CA ASN A 15 -7.80 11.43 14.44
C ASN A 15 -6.28 11.20 14.45
N LYS A 16 -5.62 11.06 13.29
CA LYS A 16 -4.16 10.88 13.21
C LYS A 16 -3.46 12.09 12.59
N VAL A 17 -2.39 12.56 13.24
CA VAL A 17 -1.43 13.53 12.70
C VAL A 17 -0.16 12.77 12.38
N GLU A 18 0.44 13.02 11.20
CA GLU A 18 1.73 12.42 10.82
C GLU A 18 2.82 13.47 10.95
N SER A 19 3.53 13.47 12.08
CA SER A 19 4.65 14.39 12.34
C SER A 19 5.99 13.84 11.88
N ASP A 20 6.07 12.54 11.59
CA ASP A 20 7.34 11.86 11.36
C ASP A 20 8.07 12.40 10.11
N PRO A 21 9.41 12.49 10.15
CA PRO A 21 10.20 12.81 8.97
C PRO A 21 9.88 11.83 7.83
N PRO A 22 10.01 12.26 6.56
CA PRO A 22 9.92 11.30 5.46
C PRO A 22 10.94 10.17 5.68
N PRO A 23 10.57 8.90 5.44
CA PRO A 23 11.52 7.81 5.50
C PRO A 23 12.74 8.11 4.61
N PRO A 24 13.94 7.64 4.99
CA PRO A 24 15.12 7.79 4.15
C PRO A 24 14.87 7.22 2.75
N LEU A 25 15.25 7.98 1.72
CA LEU A 25 15.24 7.47 0.35
C LEU A 25 16.36 6.44 0.21
N LEU A 26 15.96 5.17 0.08
CA LEU A 26 16.90 4.09 -0.21
C LEU A 26 16.83 3.75 -1.69
N THR A 27 17.99 3.60 -2.31
CA THR A 27 18.06 3.21 -3.72
C THR A 27 17.63 1.76 -3.92
N GLY A 28 17.27 1.45 -5.17
CA GLY A 28 17.21 0.10 -5.74
C GLY A 28 18.16 -0.91 -5.08
N HIS A 29 19.45 -0.61 -5.23
CA HIS A 29 20.59 -1.40 -4.81
C HIS A 29 20.72 -1.51 -3.29
N GLN A 30 20.53 -0.41 -2.54
CA GLN A 30 20.63 -0.44 -1.07
C GLN A 30 19.55 -1.33 -0.43
N ILE A 31 18.34 -1.33 -0.98
CA ILE A 31 17.30 -2.23 -0.48
C ILE A 31 17.58 -3.67 -0.94
N TRP A 32 18.16 -3.86 -2.14
CA TRP A 32 18.54 -5.19 -2.60
C TRP A 32 19.57 -5.83 -1.68
N GLU A 33 20.59 -5.08 -1.27
CA GLU A 33 21.61 -5.56 -0.31
C GLU A 33 20.95 -6.07 0.98
N ARG A 34 19.99 -5.32 1.52
CA ARG A 34 19.24 -5.71 2.74
C ARG A 34 18.32 -6.92 2.53
N ILE A 35 17.71 -7.06 1.35
CA ILE A 35 16.70 -8.09 1.10
C ILE A 35 17.30 -9.38 0.50
N SER A 36 18.46 -9.30 -0.14
CA SER A 36 19.13 -10.43 -0.80
C SER A 36 19.46 -11.59 0.15
N GLN A 37 19.64 -11.29 1.44
CA GLN A 37 19.94 -12.27 2.49
C GLN A 37 18.67 -12.89 3.10
N LEU A 38 17.49 -12.41 2.75
CA LEU A 38 16.24 -12.92 3.29
C LEU A 38 15.78 -14.16 2.54
N PRO A 39 15.13 -15.12 3.22
CA PRO A 39 14.57 -16.28 2.56
C PRO A 39 13.52 -15.86 1.53
N LYS A 40 13.46 -16.59 0.42
CA LYS A 40 12.43 -16.39 -0.59
C LYS A 40 11.05 -16.65 -0.03
N VAL A 41 10.02 -16.06 -0.65
CA VAL A 41 8.61 -16.34 -0.29
C VAL A 41 8.29 -17.85 -0.35
N THR A 42 8.95 -18.59 -1.24
CA THR A 42 8.80 -20.03 -1.43
C THR A 42 9.48 -20.88 -0.35
N GLU A 43 10.33 -20.28 0.48
CA GLU A 43 11.10 -20.98 1.50
C GLU A 43 10.44 -20.84 2.88
N ALA A 44 10.61 -21.85 3.72
CA ALA A 44 10.18 -21.80 5.12
C ALA A 44 11.05 -20.75 5.85
N SER A 45 10.45 -19.61 6.16
CA SER A 45 11.15 -18.49 6.79
C SER A 45 11.12 -18.61 8.31
N PRO A 46 12.21 -18.28 9.03
CA PRO A 46 12.17 -18.14 10.48
C PRO A 46 11.16 -17.03 10.87
N SER A 47 10.53 -17.18 12.04
CA SER A 47 9.46 -16.28 12.50
C SER A 47 9.90 -14.83 12.68
N ARG A 48 11.20 -14.59 12.95
CA ARG A 48 11.81 -13.25 12.99
C ARG A 48 13.26 -13.30 12.50
N LEU A 49 13.59 -12.37 11.61
CA LEU A 49 14.95 -12.17 11.12
C LEU A 49 15.72 -11.24 12.06
N PRO A 50 17.07 -11.34 12.11
CA PRO A 50 17.90 -10.41 12.86
C PRO A 50 17.60 -8.96 12.45
N GLY A 51 17.42 -8.04 13.41
CA GLY A 51 17.09 -6.64 13.14
C GLY A 51 15.60 -6.34 12.88
N TYR A 52 14.74 -7.37 12.86
CA TYR A 52 13.29 -7.18 12.69
C TYR A 52 12.65 -6.35 13.82
N GLY A 53 11.89 -5.33 13.45
CA GLY A 53 11.19 -4.42 14.38
C GLY A 53 12.05 -3.26 14.90
N VAL A 54 13.36 -3.24 14.60
CA VAL A 54 14.29 -2.18 15.00
C VAL A 54 14.94 -1.55 13.77
N GLU A 55 15.66 -2.34 12.99
CA GLU A 55 16.37 -1.86 11.79
C GLU A 55 15.50 -2.00 10.53
N HIS A 56 14.66 -3.03 10.49
CA HIS A 56 13.74 -3.25 9.38
C HIS A 56 12.47 -4.00 9.78
N ASN A 57 11.46 -3.96 8.91
CA ASN A 57 10.22 -4.74 9.06
C ASN A 57 10.07 -5.82 7.97
N TRP A 58 11.15 -6.14 7.26
CA TRP A 58 11.16 -7.19 6.23
C TRP A 58 11.08 -8.59 6.84
N THR A 59 10.21 -9.43 6.27
CA THR A 59 10.05 -10.83 6.69
C THR A 59 10.54 -11.83 5.63
N LYS A 60 10.46 -11.46 4.34
CA LYS A 60 10.77 -12.33 3.20
C LYS A 60 11.28 -11.53 2.00
N GLN A 61 12.02 -12.20 1.12
CA GLN A 61 12.35 -11.69 -0.21
C GLN A 61 11.17 -11.91 -1.16
N SER A 62 10.56 -10.81 -1.62
CA SER A 62 9.47 -10.84 -2.60
C SER A 62 9.93 -11.38 -3.96
N ILE A 63 9.05 -12.12 -4.64
CA ILE A 63 9.26 -12.64 -6.00
C ILE A 63 9.59 -11.55 -7.02
N PHE A 64 9.20 -10.30 -6.76
CA PHE A 64 9.46 -9.19 -7.69
C PHE A 64 10.93 -8.89 -7.87
N TRP A 65 11.79 -9.30 -6.93
CA TRP A 65 13.23 -9.20 -7.09
C TRP A 65 13.82 -10.14 -8.14
N GLU A 66 13.06 -11.11 -8.62
CA GLU A 66 13.46 -11.95 -9.76
C GLU A 66 13.27 -11.22 -11.10
N LEU A 67 12.53 -10.11 -11.12
CA LEU A 67 12.33 -9.29 -12.31
C LEU A 67 13.59 -8.43 -12.57
N PRO A 68 14.21 -8.50 -13.76
CA PRO A 68 15.50 -7.85 -14.02
C PRO A 68 15.52 -6.34 -13.79
N TYR A 69 14.40 -5.65 -14.04
CA TYR A 69 14.24 -4.20 -13.93
C TYR A 69 13.84 -3.73 -12.53
N TRP A 70 13.53 -4.64 -11.61
CA TRP A 70 12.97 -4.27 -10.30
C TRP A 70 13.96 -3.51 -9.41
N LYS A 71 15.25 -3.83 -9.53
CA LYS A 71 16.33 -3.10 -8.85
C LYS A 71 16.50 -1.67 -9.38
N ASP A 72 16.10 -1.41 -10.63
CA ASP A 72 16.27 -0.11 -11.29
C ASP A 72 15.02 0.78 -11.13
N ASN A 73 13.92 0.23 -10.60
CA ASN A 73 12.71 0.98 -10.31
C ASN A 73 12.88 1.89 -9.09
N MET A 74 12.91 3.20 -9.35
CA MET A 74 12.90 4.25 -8.31
C MET A 74 11.59 4.24 -7.50
N LEU A 75 10.46 3.96 -8.15
CA LEU A 75 9.13 3.85 -7.52
C LEU A 75 8.67 2.39 -7.55
N ARG A 76 8.95 1.64 -6.48
CA ARG A 76 8.63 0.20 -6.40
C ARG A 76 7.14 -0.10 -6.41
N HIS A 77 6.28 0.88 -6.13
CA HIS A 77 4.83 0.72 -6.26
C HIS A 77 4.37 0.78 -7.73
N ASN A 78 5.21 1.20 -8.68
CA ASN A 78 4.91 1.20 -10.12
C ASN A 78 5.15 -0.18 -10.76
N LEU A 79 4.62 -1.21 -10.12
CA LEU A 79 4.74 -2.59 -10.56
C LEU A 79 3.85 -2.80 -11.78
N ASN A 80 4.41 -3.15 -12.94
CA ASN A 80 3.66 -3.37 -14.18
C ASN A 80 2.50 -2.37 -14.36
N VAL A 81 2.87 -1.08 -14.46
CA VAL A 81 1.96 0.07 -14.61
C VAL A 81 0.76 -0.29 -15.47
N MET A 82 0.95 -0.87 -16.65
CA MET A 82 -0.16 -1.28 -17.53
C MET A 82 -1.19 -2.22 -16.89
N HIS A 83 -0.78 -3.22 -16.11
CA HIS A 83 -1.69 -4.21 -15.51
C HIS A 83 -2.34 -3.66 -14.24
N ILE A 84 -1.58 -2.93 -13.42
CA ILE A 84 -2.11 -2.30 -12.20
C ILE A 84 -3.04 -1.14 -12.56
N GLU A 85 -2.64 -0.27 -13.48
CA GLU A 85 -3.48 0.83 -13.97
C GLU A 85 -4.72 0.29 -14.65
N LYS A 86 -4.62 -0.75 -15.49
CA LYS A 86 -5.80 -1.37 -16.09
C LYS A 86 -6.74 -1.93 -15.02
N ASN A 87 -6.22 -2.66 -14.04
CA ASN A 87 -7.04 -3.21 -12.96
C ASN A 87 -7.75 -2.11 -12.14
N TYR A 88 -7.01 -1.06 -11.77
CA TYR A 88 -7.57 0.07 -11.02
C TYR A 88 -8.56 0.87 -11.86
N PHE A 89 -8.22 1.17 -13.11
CA PHE A 89 -9.08 1.88 -14.05
C PHE A 89 -10.36 1.10 -14.31
N ASP A 90 -10.29 -0.21 -14.56
CA ASP A 90 -11.46 -1.06 -14.73
C ASP A 90 -12.35 -1.01 -13.48
N HIS A 91 -11.78 -1.05 -12.27
CA HIS A 91 -12.57 -0.93 -11.04
C HIS A 91 -13.21 0.45 -10.88
N LEU A 92 -12.46 1.53 -11.14
CA LEU A 92 -12.96 2.91 -11.08
C LEU A 92 -14.07 3.13 -12.12
N PHE A 93 -13.84 2.72 -13.37
CA PHE A 93 -14.77 2.84 -14.48
C PHE A 93 -16.06 2.07 -14.22
N ASN A 94 -15.97 0.81 -13.80
CA ASN A 94 -17.16 0.01 -13.47
C ASN A 94 -17.96 0.59 -12.29
N THR A 95 -17.29 1.27 -11.36
CA THR A 95 -17.95 1.95 -10.23
C THR A 95 -18.63 3.24 -10.68
N VAL A 96 -17.98 4.07 -11.51
CA VAL A 96 -18.55 5.33 -12.03
C VAL A 96 -19.73 5.06 -12.98
N MET A 97 -19.63 4.02 -13.80
CA MET A 97 -20.65 3.66 -14.78
C MET A 97 -21.76 2.75 -14.23
N ASP A 98 -21.76 2.47 -12.92
CA ASP A 98 -22.71 1.59 -12.21
C ASP A 98 -22.96 0.24 -12.93
N VAL A 99 -21.86 -0.42 -13.32
CA VAL A 99 -21.96 -1.70 -14.02
C VAL A 99 -22.29 -2.81 -13.02
N LYS A 100 -23.56 -3.25 -13.03
CA LYS A 100 -24.07 -4.31 -12.15
C LYS A 100 -23.15 -5.54 -12.14
N GLY A 101 -22.75 -5.96 -10.94
CA GLY A 101 -21.92 -7.15 -10.72
C GLY A 101 -20.40 -6.97 -10.92
N LYS A 102 -19.94 -5.81 -11.40
CA LYS A 102 -18.49 -5.51 -11.58
C LYS A 102 -17.96 -4.41 -10.68
N THR A 103 -18.85 -3.67 -10.01
CA THR A 103 -18.46 -2.65 -9.03
C THR A 103 -17.77 -3.28 -7.82
N LYS A 104 -16.75 -2.59 -7.30
CA LYS A 104 -16.10 -2.93 -6.03
C LYS A 104 -16.73 -2.20 -4.84
N ASP A 105 -17.75 -1.37 -5.09
CA ASP A 105 -18.59 -0.81 -4.05
C ASP A 105 -19.50 -1.89 -3.47
N ASN A 106 -19.17 -2.36 -2.28
CA ASN A 106 -19.89 -3.41 -1.58
C ASN A 106 -20.19 -2.98 -0.13
N PRO A 107 -21.15 -3.61 0.55
CA PRO A 107 -21.51 -3.23 1.91
C PRO A 107 -20.33 -3.24 2.89
N LYS A 108 -19.36 -4.15 2.72
CA LYS A 108 -18.15 -4.21 3.55
C LYS A 108 -17.24 -3.00 3.33
N ALA A 109 -16.99 -2.63 2.08
CA ALA A 109 -16.21 -1.44 1.73
C ALA A 109 -16.85 -0.16 2.28
N ARG A 110 -18.19 -0.10 2.31
CA ARG A 110 -18.94 1.01 2.92
C ARG A 110 -18.86 1.02 4.45
N MET A 111 -18.77 -0.16 5.09
CA MET A 111 -18.47 -0.25 6.53
C MET A 111 -17.04 0.22 6.86
N ASP A 112 -16.06 -0.12 6.02
CA ASP A 112 -14.66 0.34 6.17
C ASP A 112 -14.57 1.87 6.12
N ILE A 113 -15.39 2.53 5.28
CA ILE A 113 -15.46 4.00 5.24
C ILE A 113 -15.89 4.58 6.60
N LYS A 114 -16.78 3.93 7.35
CA LYS A 114 -17.19 4.38 8.69
C LYS A 114 -16.06 4.21 9.72
N GLU A 115 -15.26 3.17 9.58
CA GLU A 115 -14.15 2.85 10.47
C GLU A 115 -12.94 3.77 10.24
N TYR A 116 -12.50 3.89 8.99
CA TYR A 116 -11.24 4.57 8.63
C TYR A 116 -11.43 6.02 8.18
N CYS A 117 -12.59 6.37 7.62
CA CYS A 117 -12.87 7.71 7.08
C CYS A 117 -13.90 8.47 7.93
N ARG A 118 -13.85 9.81 7.86
CA ARG A 118 -14.80 10.70 8.56
C ARG A 118 -15.76 11.37 7.57
N ARG A 119 -16.25 10.59 6.59
CA ARG A 119 -17.20 11.02 5.55
C ARG A 119 -18.57 10.41 5.82
N LYS A 120 -19.37 11.08 6.67
CA LYS A 120 -20.66 10.59 7.15
C LYS A 120 -21.69 10.44 6.04
N GLU A 121 -21.58 11.29 5.03
CA GLU A 121 -22.40 11.29 3.81
C GLU A 121 -22.21 10.04 2.95
N LEU A 122 -21.09 9.32 3.11
CA LEU A 122 -20.79 8.10 2.36
C LEU A 122 -21.08 6.82 3.15
N TRP A 123 -21.57 6.94 4.38
CA TRP A 123 -21.90 5.79 5.21
C TRP A 123 -23.05 5.00 4.60
N LEU A 124 -23.02 3.68 4.76
CA LEU A 124 -24.15 2.85 4.43
C LEU A 124 -25.34 3.32 5.29
N GLN A 125 -26.39 3.83 4.65
CA GLN A 125 -27.65 4.09 5.33
C GLN A 125 -28.41 2.76 5.37
N GLU A 126 -28.69 2.28 6.58
CA GLU A 126 -29.67 1.20 6.75
C GLU A 126 -31.04 1.78 6.36
N LEU A 127 -31.69 1.15 5.39
CA LEU A 127 -33.08 1.44 4.99
C LEU A 127 -34.04 1.02 6.11
#